data_AF-A0A7K3GAY7-F1
#
_entry.id   AF-A0A7K3GAY7-F1
#
_cell.length_a   1.000
_cell.length_b   1.000
_cell.length_c   1.000
_cell.angle_alpha   90.00
_cell.angle_beta   90.00
_cell.angle_gamma   90.00
#
_symmetry.space_group_name_H-M   'P 1'
#
loop_
_entity.id
_entity.type
_entity.pdbx_description
1 polymer ?
#
loop_
_entity_poly.entity_id
_entity_poly.type
_entity_poly.pdbx_seq_one_letter_code
_entity_poly.pdbx_strand_id
1 'polypeptide(L)' 'SALVSVQFDPNSRKFYDRKRAEGKKHVQAVLALARRRVNVLWALIRDRRCYEVTPAAITAA' A
#
# COMPACT_ATOMS: atom_id res chain seq x y z
N SER A 1 11.81 -2.50 2.20
CA SER A 1 11.76 -1.04 2.44
C SER A 1 10.65 -0.37 1.63
N ALA A 2 10.05 0.72 2.13
CA ALA A 2 8.92 1.41 1.47
C ALA A 2 9.23 1.92 0.04
N LEU A 3 10.46 2.41 -0.19
CA LEU A 3 10.90 2.91 -1.49
C LEU A 3 11.04 1.81 -2.56
N VAL A 4 11.51 0.62 -2.19
CA VAL A 4 11.63 -0.52 -3.12
C VAL A 4 10.28 -0.91 -3.70
N SER A 5 9.20 -0.65 -2.97
CA SER A 5 7.86 -1.08 -3.40
C SER A 5 7.08 -0.01 -4.11
N VAL A 6 7.50 1.25 -4.02
CA VAL A 6 7.16 2.25 -5.05
C VAL A 6 7.79 1.87 -6.39
N GLN A 7 8.96 1.23 -6.39
CA GLN A 7 9.62 0.80 -7.64
C GLN A 7 9.02 -0.48 -8.22
N PHE A 8 8.72 -1.48 -7.40
CA PHE A 8 8.25 -2.79 -7.87
C PHE A 8 6.74 -2.92 -8.04
N ASP A 9 5.94 -2.07 -7.38
CA ASP A 9 4.49 -2.17 -7.41
C ASP A 9 3.85 -0.90 -8.01
N PRO A 10 3.26 -0.98 -9.22
CA PRO A 10 2.70 0.19 -9.90
C PRO A 10 1.51 0.80 -9.13
N ASN A 11 0.85 0.02 -8.27
CA ASN A 11 -0.26 0.47 -7.44
C ASN A 11 0.23 1.30 -6.24
N SER A 12 1.40 0.94 -5.69
CA SER A 12 2.08 1.73 -4.66
C SER A 12 2.65 3.04 -5.23
N ARG A 13 3.14 3.01 -6.48
CA ARG A 13 3.63 4.19 -7.19
C ARG A 13 2.53 5.21 -7.48
N LYS A 14 1.41 4.76 -8.05
CA LYS A 14 0.23 5.62 -8.27
C LYS A 14 -0.29 6.26 -6.99
N PHE A 15 -0.26 5.52 -5.87
CA PHE A 15 -0.66 6.07 -4.57
C PHE A 15 0.33 7.12 -4.03
N TYR A 16 1.63 6.86 -4.16
CA TYR A 16 2.68 7.81 -3.78
C TYR A 16 2.61 9.08 -4.62
N ASP A 17 2.47 8.96 -5.95
CA ASP A 17 2.39 10.09 -6.88
C ASP A 17 1.11 10.90 -6.64
N ARG A 18 -0.02 10.25 -6.37
CA ARG A 18 -1.27 10.94 -6.00
C ARG A 18 -1.12 11.72 -4.70
N LYS A 19 -0.42 11.18 -3.70
CA LYS A 19 -0.14 11.88 -2.43
C LYS A 19 0.86 13.04 -2.59
N ARG A 20 1.77 12.95 -3.56
CA ARG A 20 2.65 14.05 -4.00
C ARG A 20 1.86 15.14 -4.73
N ALA A 21 0.92 14.77 -5.60
CA ALA A 21 0.05 15.69 -6.33
C ALA A 21 -0.93 16.44 -5.42
N GLU A 22 -1.36 15.83 -4.30
CA GLU A 22 -2.15 16.48 -3.25
C GLU A 22 -1.37 17.58 -2.47
N GLY A 23 -0.10 17.88 -2.82
CA GLY A 23 0.71 18.91 -2.16
C GLY A 23 1.26 18.51 -0.79
N LYS A 24 1.15 17.22 -0.42
CA LYS A 24 1.65 16.73 0.87
C LYS A 24 3.17 16.59 0.85
N LYS A 25 3.83 17.01 1.94
CA LYS A 25 5.29 16.84 2.12
C LYS A 25 5.69 15.38 1.89
N HIS A 26 6.85 15.16 1.28
CA HIS A 26 7.40 13.82 0.97
C HIS A 26 7.26 12.82 2.13
N VAL A 27 7.60 13.25 3.34
CA VAL A 27 7.52 12.43 4.56
C VAL A 27 6.08 11.95 4.83
N GLN A 28 5.07 12.78 4.59
CA GLN A 28 3.65 12.42 4.76
C GLN A 28 3.21 11.39 3.72
N ALA A 29 3.65 11.52 2.47
CA ALA A 29 3.37 10.54 1.42
C ALA A 29 4.02 9.18 1.71
N VAL A 30 5.28 9.18 2.18
CA VAL A 30 5.99 7.97 2.58
C VAL A 30 5.35 7.34 3.82
N LEU A 31 4.96 8.13 4.82
CA LEU A 31 4.30 7.63 6.03
C LEU A 31 2.91 7.05 5.72
N ALA A 32 2.13 7.69 4.85
CA ALA A 32 0.85 7.16 4.38
C ALA A 32 1.03 5.84 3.62
N LEU A 33 2.07 5.74 2.78
CA LEU A 33 2.40 4.49 2.10
C LEU A 33 2.82 3.41 3.11
N ALA A 34 3.69 3.72 4.07
CA ALA A 34 4.12 2.79 5.11
C ALA A 34 2.91 2.25 5.91
N ARG A 35 2.01 3.14 6.34
CA ARG A 35 0.76 2.76 7.02
C ARG A 35 -0.12 1.84 6.17
N ARG A 36 -0.29 2.13 4.88
CA ARG A 36 -1.05 1.25 3.97
C ARG A 36 -0.46 -0.16 3.93
N ARG A 37 0.87 -0.28 3.94
CA ARG A 37 1.56 -1.59 3.88
C ARG A 37 1.49 -2.35 5.20
N VAL A 38 1.62 -1.65 6.32
CA VAL A 38 1.40 -2.25 7.65
C VAL A 38 -0.03 -2.73 7.80
N ASN A 39 -1.02 -1.97 7.33
CA ASN A 39 -2.42 -2.39 7.35
C ASN A 39 -2.66 -3.65 6.51
N VAL A 40 -2.05 -3.76 5.32
CA VAL A 40 -2.13 -4.97 4.49
C VAL A 40 -1.49 -6.16 5.21
N LEU A 41 -0.27 -5.99 5.76
CA LEU A 41 0.38 -7.04 6.55
C LEU A 41 -0.46 -7.48 7.74
N TRP A 42 -1.06 -6.53 8.46
CA TRP A 42 -1.93 -6.82 9.59
C TRP A 42 -3.19 -7.58 9.16
N ALA A 43 -3.81 -7.20 8.04
CA ALA A 43 -4.94 -7.93 7.47
C ALA A 43 -4.57 -9.37 7.07
N LEU A 44 -3.40 -9.58 6.45
CA LEU A 44 -2.92 -10.91 6.08
C LEU A 44 -2.69 -11.81 7.30
N ILE A 45 -2.09 -11.26 8.36
CA ILE A 45 -1.87 -11.98 9.62
C ILE A 45 -3.21 -12.31 10.28
N ARG A 46 -4.14 -11.36 10.33
CA ARG A 46 -5.49 -11.54 10.89
C ARG A 46 -6.27 -12.62 10.14
N ASP A 47 -6.24 -12.60 8.82
CA ASP A 47 -7.02 -13.49 7.98
C ASP A 47 -6.33 -14.86 7.76
N ARG A 48 -5.10 -15.02 8.24
CA ARG A 48 -4.19 -16.16 7.94
C ARG A 48 -4.11 -16.47 6.45
N ARG A 49 -4.09 -15.43 5.60
CA ARG A 49 -4.03 -15.56 4.14
C ARG A 49 -2.65 -15.24 3.62
N CYS A 50 -2.22 -15.94 2.57
CA CYS A 50 -1.01 -15.61 1.84
C CYS A 50 -1.20 -14.31 1.05
N TYR A 51 -0.12 -13.54 0.89
CA TYR A 51 -0.15 -12.32 0.09
C TYR A 51 -0.36 -12.66 -1.39
N GLU A 52 -1.52 -12.32 -1.92
CA GLU A 52 -1.78 -12.34 -3.37
C GLU A 52 -1.64 -10.91 -3.93
N VAL A 53 -0.88 -10.78 -5.02
CA VAL A 53 -0.67 -9.50 -5.73
C VAL A 53 -1.94 -9.05 -6.45
N THR A 54 -2.79 -10.02 -6.82
CA THR A 54 -4.13 -9.78 -7.30
C THR A 54 -4.98 -9.31 -6.13
N PRO A 55 -5.65 -8.14 -6.19
CA PRO A 55 -6.57 -7.76 -5.13
C PRO A 55 -7.61 -8.87 -5.02
N ALA A 56 -7.57 -9.62 -3.93
CA ALA A 56 -8.60 -10.59 -3.61
C ALA A 56 -9.91 -9.83 -3.71
N ALA A 57 -10.73 -10.21 -4.70
CA ALA A 57 -12.07 -9.68 -4.85
C ALA A 57 -12.70 -9.77 -3.46
N ILE A 58 -13.05 -8.63 -2.90
CA ILE A 58 -13.81 -8.58 -1.67
C ILE A 58 -15.17 -9.15 -2.08
N THR A 59 -15.32 -10.47 -1.98
CA THR A 59 -16.62 -11.12 -2.10
C THR A 59 -17.38 -10.69 -0.86
N ALA A 60 -18.03 -9.54 -0.95
CA ALA A 60 -19.01 -9.09 0.01
C ALA A 60 -20.16 -10.10 -0.06
N ALA A 61 -20.30 -10.90 1.00
CA ALA A 61 -21.47 -11.73 1.26
C ALA A 61 -22.50 -10.91 2.05
#